data_AF-A0A1N6MW55-F1
#
_entry.id   AF-A0A1N6MW55-F1
#
_cell.length_a   1.000
_cell.length_b   1.000
_cell.length_c   1.000
_cell.angle_alpha   90.00
_cell.angle_beta   90.00
_cell.angle_gamma   90.00
#
_symmetry.space_group_name_H-M   'P 1'
#
loop_
_entity.id
_entity.type
_entity.pdbx_description
1 polymer ?
#
loop_
_entity_poly.entity_id
_entity_poly.type
_entity_poly.pdbx_seq_one_letter_code
_entity_poly.pdbx_strand_id
1 'polypeptide(L)'
;MLNTKNIEIFNTLDIIQEMQEEYMEKISLSEYVKQNGQAKAASLVGVHQTAISKALRAGRKIFLIRQEDGSYKAEEYRPFPSQKQSE
;
A
#
# COMPACT_ATOMS: atom_id res chain seq x y z
N MET A 1 -21.59 -0.20 -42.98
CA MET A 1 -22.50 -0.46 -41.83
C MET A 1 -21.63 -0.61 -40.60
N LEU A 2 -21.60 0.41 -39.75
CA LEU A 2 -20.92 0.33 -38.46
C LEU A 2 -21.76 -0.57 -37.55
N ASN A 3 -21.13 -1.62 -37.02
CA ASN A 3 -21.76 -2.59 -36.13
C ASN A 3 -21.98 -1.91 -34.77
N THR A 4 -23.10 -1.22 -34.61
CA THR A 4 -23.52 -0.51 -33.39
C THR A 4 -24.00 -1.47 -32.30
N LYS A 5 -23.13 -2.40 -31.89
CA LYS A 5 -23.42 -3.34 -30.80
C LYS A 5 -22.26 -3.59 -29.83
N ASN A 6 -21.27 -2.70 -29.76
CA ASN A 6 -20.23 -2.78 -28.72
C ASN A 6 -19.77 -1.37 -28.30
N ILE A 7 -20.69 -0.59 -27.78
CA ILE A 7 -20.35 0.42 -26.79
C ILE A 7 -20.99 -0.13 -25.53
N GLU A 8 -20.26 -1.00 -24.83
CA GLU A 8 -20.66 -1.42 -23.50
C GLU A 8 -20.73 -0.14 -22.65
N ILE A 9 -21.95 0.27 -22.33
CA ILE A 9 -22.19 1.28 -21.32
C ILE A 9 -21.80 0.58 -20.03
N PHE A 10 -20.56 0.77 -19.59
CA PHE A 10 -20.14 0.34 -18.25
C PHE A 10 -21.17 0.89 -17.26
N ASN A 11 -21.73 0.00 -16.43
CA ASN A 11 -22.71 0.40 -15.43
C ASN A 11 -22.07 1.48 -14.56
N THR A 12 -22.84 2.49 -14.14
CA THR A 12 -22.33 3.52 -13.24
C THR A 12 -21.75 2.91 -11.96
N LEU A 13 -22.25 1.75 -11.53
CA LEU A 13 -21.69 0.98 -10.41
C LEU A 13 -20.30 0.39 -10.71
N ASP A 14 -20.05 -0.09 -11.93
CA ASP A 14 -18.75 -0.65 -12.32
C ASP A 14 -17.69 0.44 -12.36
N ILE A 15 -18.05 1.62 -12.88
CA ILE A 15 -17.19 2.81 -12.90
C ILE A 15 -16.91 3.30 -11.47
N ILE A 16 -17.93 3.36 -10.61
CA ILE A 16 -17.74 3.74 -9.20
C ILE A 16 -16.82 2.74 -8.51
N GLN A 17 -16.95 1.44 -8.78
CA GLN A 17 -16.10 0.43 -8.16
C GLN A 17 -14.64 0.56 -8.60
N GLU A 18 -14.38 0.72 -9.91
CA GLU A 18 -13.03 1.02 -10.42
C GLU A 18 -12.46 2.34 -9.85
N MET A 19 -13.29 3.37 -9.72
CA MET A 19 -12.89 4.64 -9.10
C MET A 19 -12.61 4.52 -7.59
N GLN A 20 -13.31 3.63 -6.87
CA GLN A 20 -13.04 3.39 -5.45
C GLN A 20 -11.72 2.62 -5.25
N GLU A 21 -11.36 1.70 -6.16
CA GLU A 21 -10.05 1.04 -6.16
C GLU A 21 -8.90 2.05 -6.38
N GLU A 22 -9.14 3.11 -7.16
CA GLU A 22 -8.17 4.19 -7.42
C GLU A 22 -7.92 5.09 -6.20
N TYR A 23 -8.82 5.08 -5.20
CA TYR A 23 -8.70 5.84 -3.95
C TYR A 23 -8.02 5.06 -2.80
N MET A 24 -7.23 4.03 -3.12
CA MET A 24 -6.36 3.35 -2.16
C MET A 24 -5.34 4.33 -1.58
N GLU A 25 -5.59 4.79 -0.35
CA GLU A 25 -4.68 5.66 0.39
C GLU A 25 -3.37 4.89 0.67
N LYS A 26 -2.33 5.24 -0.10
CA LYS A 26 -0.99 4.66 -0.01
C LYS A 26 -0.03 5.68 0.58
N ILE A 27 0.50 5.38 1.75
CA ILE A 27 1.46 6.24 2.47
C ILE A 27 2.73 5.44 2.78
N SER A 28 3.90 6.08 2.65
CA SER A 28 5.14 5.43 3.09
C SER A 28 5.16 5.25 4.61
N LEU A 29 5.79 4.17 5.09
CA LEU A 29 5.92 3.92 6.54
C LEU A 29 6.61 5.09 7.25
N SER A 30 7.63 5.68 6.63
CA SER A 30 8.35 6.83 7.21
C SER A 30 7.45 8.04 7.36
N GLU A 31 6.62 8.34 6.37
CA GLU A 31 5.68 9.47 6.42
C GLU A 31 4.57 9.24 7.44
N TYR A 32 3.98 8.04 7.48
CA TYR A 32 2.99 7.69 8.50
C TYR A 32 3.56 7.84 9.92
N VAL A 33 4.81 7.40 10.14
CA VAL A 33 5.48 7.51 11.44
C VAL A 33 5.74 8.97 11.83
N LYS A 34 6.06 9.86 10.90
CA LYS A 34 6.21 11.29 11.22
C LYS A 34 4.90 11.89 11.73
N GLN A 35 3.77 11.47 11.18
CA GLN A 35 2.44 12.01 11.52
C GLN A 35 1.85 11.36 12.79
N ASN A 36 2.13 10.06 13.02
CA ASN A 36 1.41 9.24 14.00
C ASN A 36 2.31 8.59 15.07
N GLY A 37 3.64 8.61 14.89
CA GLY A 37 4.60 7.94 15.76
C GLY A 37 4.75 6.43 15.49
N GLN A 38 5.86 5.86 15.98
CA GLN A 38 6.21 4.45 15.73
C GLN A 38 5.29 3.46 16.45
N ALA A 39 4.82 3.77 17.66
CA ALA A 39 3.96 2.88 18.44
C ALA A 39 2.60 2.64 17.75
N LYS A 40 2.01 3.70 17.18
CA LYS A 40 0.76 3.60 16.41
C LYS A 40 0.97 2.84 15.10
N ALA A 41 2.05 3.11 14.37
CA ALA A 41 2.41 2.36 13.17
C ALA A 41 2.62 0.86 13.44
N ALA A 42 3.26 0.53 14.56
CA ALA A 42 3.50 -0.84 14.97
C ALA A 42 2.20 -1.59 15.30
N SER A 43 1.30 -0.93 16.03
CA SER A 43 -0.03 -1.46 16.35
C SER A 43 -0.88 -1.67 15.09
N LEU A 44 -0.81 -0.72 14.15
CA LEU A 44 -1.54 -0.77 12.89
C LEU A 44 -1.15 -1.98 12.02
N VAL A 45 0.16 -2.29 11.96
CA VAL A 45 0.71 -3.38 11.15
C VAL A 45 0.71 -4.71 11.91
N GLY A 46 0.54 -4.70 13.23
CA GLY A 46 0.58 -5.90 14.07
C GLY A 46 2.00 -6.40 14.37
N VAL A 47 2.94 -5.47 14.62
CA VAL A 47 4.34 -5.79 14.96
C VAL A 47 4.80 -5.04 16.20
N HIS A 48 5.96 -5.41 16.76
CA HIS A 48 6.61 -4.61 17.81
C HIS A 48 7.18 -3.30 17.26
N GLN A 49 7.15 -2.22 18.05
CA GLN A 49 7.71 -0.92 17.68
C GLN A 49 9.22 -0.97 17.35
N THR A 50 9.96 -1.90 17.95
CA THR A 50 11.38 -2.16 17.60
C THR A 50 11.57 -2.60 16.15
N ALA A 51 10.60 -3.31 15.54
CA ALA A 51 10.62 -3.68 14.13
C ALA A 51 10.46 -2.46 13.22
N ILE A 52 9.59 -1.52 13.59
CA ILE A 52 9.42 -0.24 12.88
C ILE A 52 10.72 0.58 12.95
N SER A 53 11.30 0.71 14.14
CA SER A 53 12.59 1.40 14.33
C SER A 53 13.71 0.80 13.46
N LYS A 54 13.83 -0.54 13.45
CA LYS A 54 14.78 -1.25 12.58
C LYS A 54 14.54 -0.97 11.10
N ALA A 55 13.28 -0.98 10.67
CA ALA A 55 12.92 -0.77 9.27
C ALA A 55 13.28 0.63 8.78
N LEU A 56 13.01 1.65 9.60
CA LEU A 56 13.35 3.04 9.30
C LEU A 56 14.86 3.26 9.24
N ARG A 57 15.60 2.73 10.22
CA ARG A 57 17.08 2.80 10.23
C ARG A 57 17.72 2.12 9.03
N ALA A 58 17.14 1.01 8.57
CA ALA A 58 17.62 0.28 7.40
C ALA A 58 17.20 0.91 6.06
N GLY A 59 16.40 2.00 6.07
CA GLY A 59 15.93 2.65 4.85
C GLY A 59 15.03 1.76 3.98
N ARG A 60 14.28 0.82 4.59
CA ARG A 60 13.38 -0.09 3.86
C ARG A 60 12.26 0.70 3.18
N LYS A 61 11.97 0.39 1.91
CA LYS A 61 10.89 1.00 1.14
C LYS A 61 9.58 0.29 1.44
N ILE A 62 8.92 0.68 2.53
CA ILE A 62 7.68 0.08 3.00
C ILE A 62 6.52 1.07 2.79
N PHE A 63 5.39 0.56 2.30
CA PHE A 63 4.15 1.31 2.08
C PHE A 63 3.01 0.68 2.88
N LEU A 64 2.20 1.54 3.49
CA LEU A 64 0.94 1.20 4.14
C LEU A 64 -0.19 1.52 3.18
N ILE A 65 -1.05 0.55 2.93
CA ILE A 65 -2.13 0.61 1.95
C ILE A 65 -3.43 0.37 2.72
N ARG A 66 -4.28 1.38 2.80
CA ARG A 66 -5.58 1.27 3.47
C ARG A 66 -6.51 0.37 2.65
N GLN A 67 -7.11 -0.63 3.28
CA GLN A 67 -8.08 -1.53 2.68
C GLN A 67 -9.51 -0.99 2.85
N GLU A 68 -10.46 -1.53 2.09
CA GLU A 68 -11.87 -1.12 2.14
C GLU A 68 -12.51 -1.34 3.53
N ASP A 69 -12.09 -2.39 4.24
CA ASP A 69 -12.54 -2.69 5.61
C ASP A 69 -11.93 -1.76 6.68
N GLY A 70 -11.09 -0.80 6.27
CA GLY A 70 -10.39 0.12 7.15
C GLY A 70 -9.11 -0.43 7.78
N SER A 71 -8.77 -1.70 7.53
CA SER A 71 -7.48 -2.26 7.90
C SER A 71 -6.36 -1.71 7.01
N TYR A 72 -5.11 -1.97 7.39
CA TYR A 72 -3.96 -1.59 6.59
C TYR A 72 -3.12 -2.80 6.25
N LYS A 73 -2.76 -2.90 4.97
CA LYS A 73 -1.75 -3.83 4.47
C LYS A 73 -0.40 -3.12 4.39
N ALA A 74 0.67 -3.79 4.79
CA ALA A 74 2.03 -3.29 4.63
C ALA A 74 2.77 -4.08 3.54
N GLU A 75 3.35 -3.38 2.58
CA GLU A 75 4.13 -3.96 1.49
C GLU A 75 5.55 -3.39 1.46
N GLU A 76 6.55 -4.25 1.25
CA GLU A 76 7.95 -3.84 1.08
C GLU A 76 8.40 -4.02 -0.37
N TYR A 77 8.98 -2.96 -0.92
CA TYR A 77 9.69 -3.02 -2.19
C TYR A 77 11.19 -3.27 -1.97
N ARG A 78 11.68 -4.40 -2.48
CA ARG A 78 13.04 -4.91 -2.28
C ARG A 78 13.57 -5.50 -3.60
N PRO A 79 14.82 -5.21 -4.00
CA PRO A 79 15.42 -5.82 -5.18
C PRO A 79 15.57 -7.34 -5.00
N PHE A 80 15.57 -8.05 -6.12
CA PHE A 80 15.83 -9.48 -6.21
C PHE A 80 17.06 -9.73 -7.12
N PRO A 81 18.05 -10.56 -6.74
CA PRO A 81 18.16 -11.26 -5.47
C PRO A 81 18.39 -10.29 -4.32
N SER A 82 18.01 -10.77 -3.16
CA SER A 82 17.63 -9.89 -2.07
C SER A 82 18.68 -9.92 -0.94
N GLN A 83 19.53 -10.94 -0.97
CA GLN A 83 20.79 -11.01 -0.27
C GLN A 83 21.85 -10.28 -1.09
N LYS A 84 22.72 -9.50 -0.45
CA LYS A 84 23.92 -9.01 -1.11
C LYS A 84 24.76 -10.22 -1.49
N GLN A 85 25.09 -10.38 -2.77
CA GLN A 85 26.18 -11.27 -3.15
C GLN A 85 27.42 -10.70 -2.49
N SER A 86 28.05 -11.47 -1.60
CA SER A 86 29.39 -11.17 -1.12
C SER A 86 30.33 -11.28 -2.31
N GLU A 87 30.90 -10.15 -2.74
CA GLU A 87 32.09 -10.13 -3.61
C GLU A 87 33.32 -10.65 -2.87
#